data_AF-A0A0C3AQH0-F1
#
_entry.id   AF-A0A0C3AQH0-F1
#
_cell.length_a   1.000
_cell.length_b   1.000
_cell.length_c   1.000
_cell.angle_alpha   90.00
_cell.angle_beta   90.00
_cell.angle_gamma   90.00
#
_symmetry.space_group_name_H-M   'P 1'
#
loop_
_entity.id
_entity.type
_entity.pdbx_description
1 polymer ?
#
loop_
_entity_poly.entity_id
_entity_poly.type
_entity_poly.pdbx_seq_one_letter_code
_entity_poly.pdbx_strand_id
1 'polypeptide(L)'
;MSSFDFGEAMDLPSSPISSPKSRHPSPNKRPRSPTEEGDEGPTGPSDHSAVVTSRNLVVFAKRYATKRKLNPQQVTEVDTFVTDLPPQRQIKIFTHLLALDTKLDKILTAVPEWELSSGLQYCMLTALKINIDSYAVAVMLSSNLHSYKGEGPVNHVLLKRSIDQRLSIYDVAALLIKKSGCKVTAPFFWKSVDFKLAEIQEKAGTGDDRNKRIAKGFRAILKKDRKEYGGDDDPTVDDDNTGSNLQVLVDEHIEASI
;
A
#
# COMPACT_ATOMS: atom_id res chain seq x y z
N MET A 1 -20.69 18.02 -19.29
CA MET A 1 -20.50 16.84 -20.16
C MET A 1 -19.01 16.52 -20.16
N SER A 2 -18.59 15.66 -19.25
CA SER A 2 -17.20 15.22 -19.07
C SER A 2 -17.15 13.74 -19.41
N SER A 3 -16.45 13.40 -20.49
CA SER A 3 -16.29 12.05 -21.00
C SER A 3 -15.22 11.34 -20.15
N PHE A 4 -15.63 10.38 -19.32
CA PHE A 4 -14.73 9.51 -18.59
C PHE A 4 -14.43 8.28 -19.45
N ASP A 5 -13.19 8.20 -19.92
CA ASP A 5 -12.69 7.13 -20.78
C ASP A 5 -12.24 5.95 -19.89
N PHE A 6 -12.93 4.81 -19.98
CA PHE A 6 -12.64 3.59 -19.23
C PHE A 6 -11.89 2.61 -20.13
N GLY A 7 -10.65 2.95 -20.44
CA GLY A 7 -9.77 2.15 -21.27
C GLY A 7 -8.62 1.54 -20.47
N GLU A 8 -8.92 0.65 -19.52
CA GLU A 8 -7.89 -0.13 -18.83
C GLU A 8 -8.17 -1.63 -19.00
N ALA A 9 -7.31 -2.25 -19.81
CA ALA A 9 -7.36 -3.64 -20.20
C ALA A 9 -7.12 -4.54 -18.98
N MET A 10 -8.11 -5.39 -18.69
CA MET A 10 -7.97 -6.49 -17.74
C MET A 10 -7.08 -7.57 -18.35
N ASP A 11 -5.80 -7.57 -17.99
CA ASP A 11 -4.89 -8.70 -18.21
C ASP A 11 -5.37 -9.90 -17.36
N LEU A 12 -6.06 -10.83 -18.01
CA LEU A 12 -6.45 -12.10 -17.42
C LEU A 12 -5.20 -13.00 -17.27
N PRO A 13 -5.00 -13.66 -16.11
CA PRO A 13 -3.94 -14.64 -15.97
C PRO A 13 -4.22 -15.86 -16.86
N SER A 14 -3.39 -16.02 -17.89
CA SER A 14 -3.35 -17.20 -18.75
C SER A 14 -3.04 -18.44 -17.91
N SER A 15 -4.08 -19.20 -17.58
CA SER A 15 -3.92 -20.51 -16.94
C SER A 15 -3.59 -21.57 -18.00
N PRO A 16 -2.66 -22.50 -17.73
CA PRO A 16 -2.28 -23.54 -18.67
C PRO A 16 -3.45 -24.51 -18.89
N ILE A 17 -3.87 -24.61 -20.14
CA ILE A 17 -4.82 -25.61 -20.63
C ILE A 17 -4.13 -26.98 -20.53
N SER A 18 -4.37 -27.70 -19.43
CA SER A 18 -4.13 -29.14 -19.38
C SER A 18 -5.26 -29.83 -20.13
N SER A 19 -4.99 -30.25 -21.36
CA SER A 19 -5.91 -31.05 -22.18
C SER A 19 -6.33 -32.34 -21.45
N PRO A 20 -7.62 -32.58 -21.19
CA PRO A 20 -8.06 -33.89 -20.74
C PRO A 20 -7.94 -34.88 -21.91
N LYS A 21 -7.19 -35.95 -21.68
CA LYS A 21 -7.02 -37.09 -22.58
C LYS A 21 -8.40 -37.73 -22.84
N SER A 22 -9.03 -37.34 -23.95
CA SER A 22 -10.27 -37.92 -24.47
C SER A 22 -10.06 -39.42 -24.74
N ARG A 23 -10.57 -40.27 -23.85
CA ARG A 23 -10.83 -41.68 -24.17
C ARG A 23 -12.22 -41.75 -24.80
N HIS A 24 -12.24 -41.87 -26.13
CA HIS A 24 -13.40 -42.30 -26.88
C HIS A 24 -13.81 -43.73 -26.48
N PRO A 25 -15.09 -43.98 -26.24
CA PRO A 25 -15.73 -45.23 -26.63
C PRO A 25 -16.59 -45.01 -27.89
N SER A 26 -16.48 -45.97 -28.79
CA SER A 26 -17.07 -46.06 -30.12
C SER A 26 -18.55 -45.69 -30.24
N PRO A 27 -18.98 -45.20 -31.41
CA PRO A 27 -20.38 -44.91 -31.70
C PRO A 27 -21.14 -46.20 -32.01
N ASN A 28 -22.07 -46.58 -31.14
CA ASN A 28 -23.10 -47.57 -31.46
C ASN A 28 -24.07 -46.95 -32.48
N LYS A 29 -24.02 -47.49 -33.70
CA LYS A 29 -24.97 -47.29 -34.79
C LYS A 29 -26.38 -47.64 -34.31
N ARG A 30 -27.32 -46.70 -34.36
CA ARG A 30 -28.76 -47.01 -34.37
C ARG A 30 -29.30 -46.90 -35.81
N PRO A 31 -30.14 -47.84 -36.28
CA PRO A 31 -30.70 -47.80 -37.62
C PRO A 31 -31.73 -46.67 -37.76
N ARG A 32 -31.67 -45.98 -38.91
CA ARG A 32 -32.78 -45.17 -39.45
C ARG A 32 -33.92 -46.09 -39.87
N SER A 33 -35.13 -45.80 -39.44
CA SER A 33 -36.36 -46.14 -40.16
C SER A 33 -36.85 -44.88 -40.91
N PRO A 34 -37.23 -44.99 -42.19
CA PRO A 34 -37.93 -43.94 -42.92
C PRO A 34 -39.45 -44.04 -42.66
N THR A 35 -40.22 -43.14 -43.30
CA THR A 35 -41.70 -43.16 -43.44
C THR A 35 -42.40 -42.35 -42.33
N GLU A 36 -43.21 -41.31 -42.57
CA GLU A 36 -43.97 -40.91 -43.76
C GLU A 36 -44.30 -39.39 -43.72
N GLU A 37 -44.60 -38.84 -44.89
CA GLU A 37 -45.04 -37.48 -45.15
C GLU A 37 -46.50 -37.24 -44.75
N GLY A 38 -46.84 -35.99 -44.41
CA GLY A 38 -48.21 -35.49 -44.45
C GLY A 38 -48.62 -34.70 -43.20
N ASP A 39 -48.59 -33.37 -43.30
CA ASP A 39 -49.80 -32.53 -43.26
C ASP A 39 -49.44 -31.07 -42.91
N GLU A 40 -49.84 -30.15 -43.80
CA GLU A 40 -49.65 -28.71 -43.67
C GLU A 40 -50.81 -28.11 -42.87
N GLY A 41 -50.51 -27.45 -41.73
CA GLY A 41 -51.50 -26.75 -40.90
C GLY A 41 -50.86 -25.80 -39.88
N PRO A 42 -51.54 -24.72 -39.47
CA PRO A 42 -50.99 -23.37 -39.57
C PRO A 42 -50.10 -22.91 -38.41
N THR A 43 -49.14 -22.09 -38.80
CA THR A 43 -48.18 -21.29 -38.05
C THR A 43 -48.82 -20.49 -36.91
N GLY A 44 -48.82 -21.05 -35.70
CA GLY A 44 -48.95 -20.28 -34.46
C GLY A 44 -47.57 -19.85 -33.96
N PRO A 45 -47.35 -18.59 -33.54
CA PRO A 45 -46.07 -18.15 -32.98
C PRO A 45 -45.83 -18.87 -31.65
N SER A 46 -45.03 -19.93 -31.70
CA SER A 46 -44.63 -20.70 -30.52
C SER A 46 -43.50 -19.97 -29.80
N ASP A 47 -43.88 -19.01 -28.95
CA ASP A 47 -43.02 -18.38 -27.93
C ASP A 47 -42.75 -19.38 -26.78
N HIS A 48 -42.17 -20.53 -27.12
CA HIS A 48 -41.61 -21.48 -26.17
C HIS A 48 -40.09 -21.38 -26.18
N SER A 49 -39.57 -20.18 -25.92
CA SER A 49 -38.24 -20.02 -25.30
C SER A 49 -38.36 -20.45 -23.83
N ALA A 50 -38.76 -21.70 -23.63
CA ALA A 50 -38.91 -22.30 -22.34
C ALA A 50 -37.51 -22.49 -21.77
N VAL A 51 -37.30 -21.79 -20.66
CA VAL A 51 -36.09 -21.76 -19.84
C VAL A 51 -35.67 -23.18 -19.49
N VAL A 52 -34.82 -23.80 -20.33
CA VAL A 52 -34.09 -25.01 -19.96
C VAL A 52 -32.97 -24.57 -19.02
N THR A 53 -33.32 -24.35 -17.76
CA THR A 53 -32.30 -24.20 -16.71
C THR A 53 -31.52 -25.50 -16.67
N SER A 54 -30.32 -25.49 -17.26
CA SER A 54 -29.52 -26.71 -17.37
C SER A 54 -29.23 -27.22 -15.96
N ARG A 55 -29.62 -28.46 -15.67
CA ARG A 55 -29.31 -29.18 -14.42
C ARG A 55 -27.81 -29.08 -14.06
N ASN A 56 -26.97 -28.95 -15.09
CA ASN A 56 -25.53 -28.74 -14.97
C ASN A 56 -25.17 -27.44 -14.24
N LEU A 57 -25.90 -26.35 -14.48
CA LEU A 57 -25.63 -25.04 -13.87
C LEU A 57 -25.94 -25.03 -12.38
N VAL A 58 -27.00 -25.72 -11.95
CA VAL A 58 -27.30 -25.93 -10.53
C VAL A 58 -26.19 -26.72 -9.83
N VAL A 59 -25.75 -27.83 -10.43
CA VAL A 59 -24.65 -28.64 -9.87
C VAL A 59 -23.36 -27.84 -9.79
N PHE A 60 -23.06 -27.05 -10.83
CA PHE A 60 -21.91 -26.15 -10.84
C PHE A 60 -21.99 -25.10 -9.72
N ALA A 61 -23.13 -24.42 -9.58
CA ALA A 61 -23.34 -23.41 -8.55
C ALA A 61 -23.19 -23.98 -7.13
N LYS A 62 -23.73 -25.17 -6.86
CA LYS A 62 -23.56 -25.87 -5.57
C LYS A 62 -22.09 -26.24 -5.28
N ARG A 63 -21.37 -26.77 -6.28
CA ARG A 63 -19.93 -27.06 -6.15
C ARG A 63 -19.12 -25.79 -5.89
N TYR A 64 -19.49 -24.70 -6.54
CA TYR A 64 -18.83 -23.41 -6.33
C TYR A 64 -19.12 -22.84 -4.94
N ALA A 65 -20.37 -22.90 -4.48
CA ALA A 65 -20.79 -22.46 -3.14
C ALA A 65 -20.08 -23.24 -2.01
N THR A 66 -20.01 -24.58 -2.15
CA THR A 66 -19.29 -25.44 -1.19
C THR A 66 -17.79 -25.17 -1.18
N LYS A 67 -17.17 -24.95 -2.35
CA LYS A 67 -15.75 -24.54 -2.45
C LYS A 67 -15.47 -23.21 -1.75
N ARG A 68 -16.44 -22.29 -1.70
CA ARG A 68 -16.35 -21.01 -0.99
C ARG A 68 -16.75 -21.08 0.49
N LYS A 69 -17.07 -22.27 1.01
CA LYS A 69 -17.47 -22.51 2.41
C LYS A 69 -18.69 -21.68 2.83
N LEU A 70 -19.66 -21.49 1.91
CA LEU A 70 -20.92 -20.83 2.25
C LEU A 70 -21.72 -21.68 3.26
N ASN A 71 -22.49 -21.00 4.11
CA ASN A 71 -23.38 -21.66 5.08
C ASN A 71 -24.47 -22.47 4.33
N PRO A 72 -24.89 -23.66 4.80
CA PRO A 72 -26.00 -24.41 4.24
C PRO A 72 -27.25 -23.60 3.84
N GLN A 73 -27.62 -22.57 4.62
CA GLN A 73 -28.71 -21.67 4.26
C GLN A 73 -28.42 -20.89 2.96
N GLN A 74 -27.22 -20.31 2.84
CA GLN A 74 -26.78 -19.58 1.65
C GLN A 74 -26.66 -20.49 0.42
N VAL A 75 -26.28 -21.76 0.60
CA VAL A 75 -26.23 -22.74 -0.50
C VAL A 75 -27.64 -22.99 -1.06
N THR A 76 -28.65 -23.03 -0.19
CA THR A 76 -30.06 -23.19 -0.59
C THR A 76 -30.58 -21.96 -1.33
N GLU A 77 -30.17 -20.76 -0.90
CA GLU A 77 -30.48 -19.51 -1.61
C GLU A 77 -29.84 -19.45 -3.00
N VAL A 78 -28.59 -19.90 -3.16
CA VAL A 78 -27.92 -19.99 -4.46
C VAL A 78 -28.63 -20.97 -5.39
N ASP A 79 -29.09 -22.11 -4.86
CA ASP A 79 -29.88 -23.09 -5.62
C ASP A 79 -31.18 -22.46 -6.15
N THR A 80 -31.91 -21.79 -5.24
CA THR A 80 -33.15 -21.07 -5.55
C THR A 80 -32.90 -19.99 -6.60
N PHE A 81 -31.85 -19.20 -6.41
CA PHE A 81 -31.48 -18.11 -7.31
C PHE A 81 -31.15 -18.63 -8.71
N VAL A 82 -30.47 -19.77 -8.85
CA VAL A 82 -30.19 -20.36 -10.16
C VAL A 82 -31.46 -20.80 -10.88
N THR A 83 -32.44 -21.31 -10.13
CA THR A 83 -33.73 -21.77 -10.67
C THR A 83 -34.71 -20.65 -10.98
N ASP A 84 -34.51 -19.46 -10.43
CA ASP A 84 -35.38 -18.30 -10.66
C ASP A 84 -35.35 -17.82 -12.11
N LEU A 85 -36.46 -17.19 -12.53
CA LEU A 85 -36.58 -16.56 -13.84
C LEU A 85 -35.57 -15.40 -13.97
N PRO A 86 -35.03 -15.11 -15.18
CA PRO A 86 -34.04 -14.05 -15.36
C PRO A 86 -34.44 -12.68 -14.78
N PRO A 87 -35.69 -12.19 -14.96
CA PRO A 87 -36.11 -10.92 -14.34
C PRO A 87 -36.13 -10.97 -12.81
N GLN A 88 -36.53 -12.09 -12.22
CA GLN A 88 -36.54 -12.28 -10.76
C GLN A 88 -35.13 -12.25 -10.19
N ARG A 89 -34.16 -12.87 -10.88
CA ARG A 89 -32.74 -12.80 -10.53
C ARG A 89 -32.23 -11.37 -10.53
N GLN A 90 -32.57 -10.59 -11.56
CA GLN A 90 -32.15 -9.21 -11.68
C GLN A 90 -32.72 -8.35 -10.54
N ILE A 91 -34.00 -8.53 -10.19
CA ILE A 91 -34.63 -7.86 -9.06
C ILE A 91 -33.92 -8.23 -7.75
N LYS A 92 -33.67 -9.53 -7.50
CA LYS A 92 -32.97 -9.99 -6.29
C LYS A 92 -31.56 -9.39 -6.18
N ILE A 93 -30.78 -9.38 -7.26
CA ILE A 93 -29.44 -8.74 -7.26
C ILE A 93 -29.56 -7.26 -6.90
N PHE A 94 -30.47 -6.53 -7.57
CA PHE A 94 -30.64 -5.09 -7.35
C PHE A 94 -31.05 -4.79 -5.90
N THR A 95 -32.00 -5.55 -5.34
CA THR A 95 -32.39 -5.42 -3.93
C THR A 95 -31.23 -5.68 -2.97
N HIS A 96 -30.41 -6.71 -3.24
CA HIS A 96 -29.23 -6.98 -2.40
C HIS A 96 -28.17 -5.88 -2.47
N LEU A 97 -27.95 -5.29 -3.64
CA LEU A 97 -27.03 -4.15 -3.78
C LEU A 97 -27.51 -2.95 -2.94
N LEU A 98 -28.78 -2.58 -3.03
CA LEU A 98 -29.34 -1.50 -2.21
C LEU A 98 -29.24 -1.78 -0.70
N ALA A 99 -29.44 -3.03 -0.29
CA ALA A 99 -29.28 -3.43 1.11
C ALA A 99 -27.82 -3.38 1.58
N LEU A 100 -26.85 -3.67 0.70
CA LEU A 100 -25.43 -3.51 1.00
C LEU A 100 -25.04 -2.04 1.13
N ASP A 101 -25.51 -1.18 0.22
CA ASP A 101 -25.27 0.27 0.30
C ASP A 101 -25.79 0.84 1.62
N THR A 102 -27.01 0.45 2.02
CA THR A 102 -27.59 0.87 3.31
C THR A 102 -26.76 0.39 4.51
N LYS A 103 -26.17 -0.81 4.44
CA LYS A 103 -25.28 -1.32 5.51
C LYS A 103 -23.94 -0.59 5.51
N LEU A 104 -23.40 -0.27 4.34
CA LEU A 104 -22.17 0.50 4.18
C LEU A 104 -22.35 1.91 4.75
N ASP A 105 -23.47 2.58 4.44
CA ASP A 105 -23.82 3.88 5.01
C ASP A 105 -23.93 3.82 6.53
N LYS A 106 -24.52 2.75 7.08
CA LYS A 106 -24.55 2.53 8.54
C LYS A 106 -23.16 2.38 9.13
N ILE A 107 -22.25 1.69 8.46
CA ILE A 107 -20.86 1.57 8.91
C ILE A 107 -20.18 2.94 8.82
N LEU A 108 -20.29 3.65 7.70
CA LEU A 108 -19.67 4.96 7.51
C LEU A 108 -20.18 6.01 8.49
N THR A 109 -21.48 5.99 8.80
CA THR A 109 -22.10 6.90 9.78
C THR A 109 -21.85 6.48 11.23
N ALA A 110 -21.68 5.18 11.51
CA ALA A 110 -21.37 4.67 12.85
C ALA A 110 -19.87 4.70 13.17
N VAL A 111 -18.99 4.87 12.18
CA VAL A 111 -17.56 5.10 12.43
C VAL A 111 -17.45 6.50 13.06
N PRO A 112 -17.13 6.61 14.37
CA PRO A 112 -16.83 7.91 14.94
C PRO A 112 -15.67 8.53 14.17
N GLU A 113 -15.68 9.85 14.02
CA GLU A 113 -14.54 10.57 13.47
C GLU A 113 -13.29 10.07 14.21
N TRP A 114 -12.32 9.55 13.44
CA TRP A 114 -11.14 8.92 14.01
C TRP A 114 -10.29 9.99 14.69
N GLU A 115 -10.63 10.31 15.94
CA GLU A 115 -9.80 11.11 16.80
C GLU A 115 -8.70 10.19 17.32
N LEU A 116 -7.49 10.39 16.81
CA LEU A 116 -6.30 9.83 17.43
C LEU A 116 -6.31 10.28 18.89
N SER A 117 -6.33 9.33 19.84
CA SER A 117 -6.28 9.70 21.25
C SER A 117 -5.07 10.60 21.45
N SER A 118 -5.24 11.71 22.17
CA SER A 118 -4.20 12.72 22.33
C SER A 118 -2.86 12.13 22.80
N GLY A 119 -2.89 11.05 23.58
CA GLY A 119 -1.71 10.28 23.98
C GLY A 119 -1.03 9.50 22.85
N LEU A 120 -1.80 8.87 21.96
CA LEU A 120 -1.29 8.14 20.79
C LEU A 120 -0.81 9.09 19.69
N GLN A 121 -1.50 10.22 19.51
CA GLN A 121 -1.07 11.27 18.60
C GLN A 121 0.29 11.83 19.03
N TYR A 122 0.46 12.12 20.32
CA TYR A 122 1.73 12.60 20.86
C TYR A 122 2.83 11.54 20.75
N CYS A 123 2.57 10.28 21.13
CA CYS A 123 3.58 9.22 21.03
C CYS A 123 4.00 8.94 19.58
N MET A 124 3.07 8.90 18.63
CA MET A 124 3.38 8.57 17.24
C MET A 124 4.11 9.74 16.54
N LEU A 125 3.69 10.98 16.78
CA LEU A 125 4.43 12.16 16.31
C LEU A 125 5.81 12.26 16.93
N THR A 126 5.94 11.96 18.23
CA THR A 126 7.23 12.02 18.94
C THR A 126 8.17 10.92 18.46
N ALA A 127 7.71 9.67 18.31
CA ALA A 127 8.52 8.58 17.79
C ALA A 127 8.96 8.81 16.33
N LEU A 128 8.07 9.33 15.49
CA LEU A 128 8.40 9.68 14.11
C LEU A 128 9.43 10.82 14.07
N LYS A 129 9.26 11.84 14.90
CA LYS A 129 10.19 12.97 15.01
C LYS A 129 11.57 12.51 15.49
N ILE A 130 11.65 11.71 16.54
CA ILE A 130 12.90 11.14 17.06
C ILE A 130 13.64 10.36 15.98
N ASN A 131 12.94 9.52 15.20
CA ASN A 131 13.57 8.78 14.12
C ASN A 131 14.12 9.71 13.02
N ILE A 132 13.33 10.69 12.59
CA ILE A 132 13.76 11.66 11.56
C ILE A 132 14.97 12.45 12.05
N ASP A 133 14.95 12.93 13.31
CA ASP A 133 16.04 13.69 13.90
C ASP A 133 17.31 12.82 14.04
N SER A 134 17.16 11.55 14.43
CA SER A 134 18.27 10.58 14.48
C SER A 134 18.92 10.37 13.10
N TYR A 135 18.13 10.19 12.04
CA TYR A 135 18.66 10.07 10.68
C TYR A 135 19.28 11.38 10.18
N ALA A 136 18.67 12.53 10.49
CA ALA A 136 19.21 13.83 10.12
C ALA A 136 20.57 14.07 10.78
N VAL A 137 20.71 13.75 12.07
CA VAL A 137 21.98 13.83 12.80
C VAL A 137 23.00 12.86 12.22
N ALA A 138 22.62 11.61 11.94
CA ALA A 138 23.53 10.62 11.32
C ALA A 138 24.03 11.08 9.94
N VAL A 139 23.16 11.67 9.12
CA VAL A 139 23.54 12.24 7.83
C VAL A 139 24.47 13.45 8.02
N MET A 140 24.12 14.39 8.91
CA MET A 140 24.92 15.60 9.17
C MET A 140 26.31 15.29 9.74
N LEU A 141 26.44 14.22 10.53
CA LEU A 141 27.69 13.79 11.13
C LEU A 141 28.49 12.82 10.24
N SER A 142 27.95 12.42 9.09
CA SER A 142 28.67 11.57 8.15
C SER A 142 29.86 12.31 7.53
N SER A 143 31.06 11.73 7.62
CA SER A 143 32.27 12.23 6.94
C SER A 143 32.09 12.32 5.41
N ASN A 144 31.18 11.52 4.87
CA ASN A 144 30.80 11.50 3.46
C ASN A 144 29.71 12.52 3.11
N LEU A 145 29.41 13.51 3.95
CA LEU A 145 28.40 14.55 3.68
C LEU A 145 28.61 15.23 2.32
N HIS A 146 29.88 15.43 1.92
CA HIS A 146 30.22 15.98 0.61
C HIS A 146 29.76 15.11 -0.56
N SER A 147 29.63 13.79 -0.39
CA SER A 147 29.10 12.87 -1.41
C SER A 147 27.57 12.94 -1.56
N TYR A 148 26.89 13.50 -0.57
CA TYR A 148 25.46 13.84 -0.62
C TYR A 148 25.21 15.24 -1.18
N LYS A 149 26.27 16.05 -1.32
CA LYS A 149 26.21 17.43 -1.81
C LYS A 149 26.44 17.45 -3.33
N GLY A 150 25.41 17.06 -4.08
CA GLY A 150 25.34 17.09 -5.54
C GLY A 150 23.89 17.18 -6.01
N GLU A 151 23.66 17.25 -7.32
CA GLU A 151 22.31 17.34 -7.92
C GLU A 151 21.43 16.09 -7.68
N GLY A 152 21.96 15.09 -6.96
CA GLY A 152 21.23 14.00 -6.36
C GLY A 152 22.12 13.18 -5.41
N PRO A 153 21.56 12.53 -4.38
CA PRO A 153 22.31 11.66 -3.46
C PRO A 153 22.80 10.40 -4.20
N VAL A 154 24.12 10.25 -4.36
CA VAL A 154 24.71 9.17 -5.17
C VAL A 154 24.86 7.84 -4.41
N ASN A 155 24.84 7.86 -3.07
CA ASN A 155 24.99 6.64 -2.27
C ASN A 155 23.78 6.38 -1.36
N HIS A 156 22.89 5.52 -1.83
CA HIS A 156 21.75 4.98 -1.08
C HIS A 156 22.20 3.88 -0.12
N VAL A 157 22.67 4.23 1.07
CA VAL A 157 22.79 3.27 2.17
C VAL A 157 21.50 3.35 2.99
N LEU A 158 20.77 2.24 3.09
CA LEU A 158 19.55 2.00 3.89
C LEU A 158 18.15 2.15 3.24
N LEU A 159 17.98 1.90 1.95
CA LEU A 159 16.64 1.67 1.36
C LEU A 159 16.56 0.43 0.46
N LYS A 160 17.32 -0.62 0.78
CA LYS A 160 17.44 -1.82 -0.08
C LYS A 160 16.10 -2.53 -0.38
N ARG A 161 15.03 -2.29 0.38
CA ARG A 161 13.68 -2.81 0.10
C ARG A 161 12.77 -1.86 -0.68
N SER A 162 13.13 -0.58 -0.79
CA SER A 162 12.39 0.42 -1.58
C SER A 162 13.00 0.63 -2.98
N ILE A 163 14.19 0.08 -3.23
CA ILE A 163 14.98 0.28 -4.45
C ILE A 163 14.59 -0.64 -5.62
N ASP A 164 13.71 -1.62 -5.43
CA ASP A 164 13.15 -2.35 -6.59
C ASP A 164 12.34 -1.42 -7.53
N GLN A 165 12.05 -0.18 -7.11
CA GLN A 165 11.25 0.78 -7.88
C GLN A 165 11.93 2.12 -8.23
N ARG A 166 13.25 2.29 -8.07
CA ARG A 166 13.98 3.55 -8.42
C ARG A 166 13.35 4.83 -7.84
N LEU A 167 12.76 4.78 -6.65
CA LEU A 167 12.12 5.94 -6.04
C LEU A 167 13.15 6.77 -5.27
N SER A 168 13.16 8.09 -5.47
CA SER A 168 14.02 8.99 -4.71
C SER A 168 13.58 9.02 -3.23
N ILE A 169 14.47 9.45 -2.32
CA ILE A 169 14.13 9.52 -0.89
C ILE A 169 12.94 10.44 -0.60
N TYR A 170 12.74 11.46 -1.45
CA TYR A 170 11.57 12.33 -1.43
C TYR A 170 10.30 11.62 -1.90
N ASP A 171 10.40 10.75 -2.90
CA ASP A 171 9.25 9.95 -3.37
C ASP A 171 8.85 8.89 -2.33
N VAL A 172 9.82 8.30 -1.62
CA VAL A 172 9.55 7.38 -0.51
C VAL A 172 8.88 8.11 0.64
N ALA A 173 9.36 9.30 1.00
CA ALA A 173 8.72 10.15 2.01
C ALA A 173 7.31 10.55 1.57
N ALA A 174 7.11 10.97 0.31
CA ALA A 174 5.81 11.31 -0.25
C ALA A 174 4.85 10.10 -0.29
N LEU A 175 5.33 8.90 -0.60
CA LEU A 175 4.56 7.65 -0.56
C LEU A 175 4.16 7.28 0.87
N LEU A 176 5.06 7.43 1.84
CA LEU A 176 4.77 7.19 3.25
C LEU A 176 3.71 8.17 3.75
N ILE A 177 3.84 9.46 3.42
CA ILE A 177 2.88 10.53 3.76
C ILE A 177 1.51 10.27 3.07
N LYS A 178 1.52 9.88 1.79
CA LYS A 178 0.30 9.59 1.01
C LYS A 178 -0.41 8.34 1.53
N LYS A 179 0.33 7.30 1.91
CA LYS A 179 -0.22 6.02 2.39
C LYS A 179 -0.67 6.10 3.85
N SER A 180 -0.04 6.92 4.68
CA SER A 180 -0.46 7.14 6.07
C SER A 180 -1.66 8.08 6.20
N GLY A 181 -2.02 8.81 5.13
CA GLY A 181 -3.04 9.85 5.19
C GLY A 181 -2.64 11.05 6.05
N CYS A 182 -1.39 11.10 6.53
CA CYS A 182 -0.92 12.19 7.38
C CYS A 182 -0.60 13.42 6.53
N LYS A 183 -1.34 14.50 6.74
CA LYS A 183 -1.01 15.80 6.17
C LYS A 183 0.10 16.43 7.03
N VAL A 184 1.37 16.24 6.66
CA VAL A 184 2.50 16.86 7.37
C VAL A 184 2.55 18.35 7.03
N THR A 185 1.76 19.15 7.74
CA THR A 185 1.90 20.61 7.73
C THR A 185 2.94 20.99 8.77
N ALA A 186 4.21 21.04 8.36
CA ALA A 186 5.26 21.68 9.15
C ALA A 186 5.84 22.94 8.47
N PRO A 187 5.00 23.87 7.96
CA PRO A 187 5.49 25.06 7.25
C PRO A 187 6.32 26.01 8.14
N PHE A 188 6.23 25.86 9.47
CA PHE A 188 6.92 26.70 10.44
C PHE A 188 8.21 26.06 11.00
N PHE A 189 8.37 24.75 10.92
CA PHE A 189 9.53 24.06 11.50
C PHE A 189 10.81 24.46 10.76
N TRP A 190 10.85 24.27 9.44
CA TRP A 190 12.03 24.61 8.63
C TRP A 190 12.35 26.10 8.67
N LYS A 191 11.33 26.97 8.68
CA LYS A 191 11.52 28.41 8.86
C LYS A 191 12.19 28.75 10.19
N SER A 192 11.84 28.04 11.27
CA SER A 192 12.47 28.23 12.59
C SER A 192 13.92 27.75 12.61
N VAL A 193 14.21 26.63 11.94
CA VAL A 193 15.58 26.11 11.78
C VAL A 193 16.44 27.07 10.97
N ASP A 194 15.95 27.56 9.84
CA ASP A 194 16.65 28.53 9.00
C ASP A 194 16.94 29.84 9.74
N PHE A 195 15.96 30.33 10.51
CA PHE A 195 16.14 31.51 11.36
C PHE A 195 17.24 31.30 12.40
N LYS A 196 17.26 30.14 13.06
CA LYS A 196 18.30 29.80 14.05
C LYS A 196 19.67 29.63 13.42
N LEU A 197 19.75 29.02 12.24
CA LEU A 197 21.00 28.91 11.49
C LEU A 197 21.55 30.27 11.09
N ALA A 198 20.69 31.17 10.61
CA ALA A 198 21.07 32.55 10.31
C ALA A 198 21.61 33.28 11.54
N GLU A 199 20.94 33.13 12.70
CA GLU A 199 21.38 33.70 13.98
C GLU A 199 22.79 33.20 14.39
N ILE A 200 23.08 31.91 14.21
CA ILE A 200 24.40 31.33 14.50
C ILE A 200 25.46 31.87 13.53
N GLN A 201 25.13 31.98 12.25
CA GLN A 201 26.04 32.50 11.24
C GLN A 201 26.36 33.98 11.44
N GLU A 202 25.35 34.79 11.81
CA GLU A 202 25.52 36.20 12.14
C GLU A 202 26.41 36.37 13.37
N LYS A 203 26.13 35.64 14.45
CA LYS A 203 26.95 35.65 15.68
C LYS A 203 28.37 35.16 15.45
N ALA A 204 28.59 34.27 14.49
CA ALA A 204 29.91 33.79 14.15
C ALA A 204 30.75 34.81 13.36
N GLY A 205 30.14 35.86 12.80
CA GLY A 205 30.83 36.92 12.05
C GLY A 205 31.67 36.43 10.87
N THR A 206 32.58 37.28 10.41
CA THR A 206 33.59 36.97 9.37
C THR A 206 34.97 36.73 10.01
N GLY A 207 35.88 36.08 9.27
CA GLY A 207 37.27 35.81 9.69
C GLY A 207 37.63 34.32 9.78
N ASP A 208 38.92 34.04 9.95
CA ASP A 208 39.49 32.68 9.88
C ASP A 208 38.94 31.74 10.97
N ASP A 209 38.51 32.28 12.12
CA ASP A 209 37.92 31.51 13.21
C ASP A 209 36.40 31.31 13.11
N ARG A 210 35.75 31.78 12.04
CA ARG A 210 34.29 31.66 11.85
C ARG A 210 33.81 30.21 12.02
N ASN A 211 34.49 29.26 11.41
CA ASN A 211 34.10 27.84 11.46
C ASN A 211 34.21 27.28 12.89
N LYS A 212 35.22 27.67 13.67
CA LYS A 212 35.36 27.27 15.07
C LYS A 212 34.22 27.83 15.93
N ARG A 213 33.81 29.07 15.67
CA ARG A 213 32.68 29.72 16.37
C ARG A 213 31.34 29.05 16.03
N ILE A 214 31.10 28.73 14.75
CA ILE A 214 29.92 27.97 14.32
C ILE A 214 29.88 26.59 15.00
N ALA A 215 31.00 25.85 14.96
CA ALA A 215 31.09 24.53 15.58
C ALA A 215 30.85 24.60 17.11
N LYS A 216 31.35 25.65 17.78
CA LYS A 216 31.07 25.91 19.20
C LYS A 216 29.58 26.18 19.45
N GLY A 217 28.92 26.92 18.55
CA GLY A 217 27.48 27.17 18.60
C GLY A 217 26.65 25.89 18.50
N PHE A 218 26.95 25.02 17.54
CA PHE A 218 26.27 23.72 17.41
C PHE A 218 26.52 22.81 18.61
N ARG A 219 27.74 22.75 19.13
CA ARG A 219 28.05 21.99 20.35
C ARG A 219 27.22 22.47 21.54
N ALA A 220 27.03 23.78 21.69
CA ALA A 220 26.19 24.32 22.76
C ALA A 220 24.71 23.92 22.61
N ILE A 221 24.20 23.91 21.37
CA ILE A 221 22.82 23.46 21.08
C ILE A 221 22.66 21.98 21.40
N LEU A 222 23.57 21.12 20.93
CA LEU A 222 23.52 19.68 21.19
C LEU A 222 23.66 19.36 22.68
N LYS A 223 24.52 20.09 23.41
CA LYS A 223 24.67 19.92 24.87
C LYS A 223 23.38 20.29 25.61
N LYS A 224 22.68 21.33 25.15
CA LYS A 224 21.37 21.71 25.71
C LYS A 224 20.31 20.66 25.38
N ASP A 225 20.24 20.23 24.12
CA ASP A 225 19.28 19.22 23.65
C ASP A 225 19.44 17.91 24.40
N ARG A 226 20.67 17.43 24.57
CA ARG A 226 21.00 16.26 25.38
C ARG A 226 20.60 16.42 26.85
N LYS A 227 20.74 17.62 27.43
CA LYS A 227 20.29 17.87 28.81
C LYS A 227 18.77 17.86 28.95
N GLU A 228 18.06 18.28 27.92
CA GLU A 228 16.60 18.45 27.93
C GLU A 228 15.86 17.17 27.52
N TYR A 229 16.43 16.39 26.59
CA TYR A 229 15.80 15.23 25.96
C TYR A 229 16.63 13.93 26.08
N GLY A 230 17.89 14.00 26.49
CA GLY A 230 18.71 12.80 26.74
C GLY A 230 18.32 12.17 28.07
N GLY A 231 18.15 10.86 28.10
CA GLY A 231 18.00 10.10 29.34
C GLY A 231 19.32 10.08 30.13
N ASP A 232 19.23 9.82 31.45
CA ASP A 232 20.37 9.84 32.38
C ASP A 232 21.48 8.81 32.04
N ASP A 233 21.25 7.91 31.10
CA ASP A 233 22.17 6.82 30.72
C ASP A 233 23.19 7.21 29.62
N ASP A 234 23.28 8.48 29.24
CA ASP A 234 24.20 8.88 28.17
C ASP A 234 25.66 8.92 28.68
N PRO A 235 26.59 8.11 28.11
CA PRO A 235 27.98 8.12 28.52
C PRO A 235 28.56 9.53 28.40
N THR A 236 29.29 9.96 29.43
CA THR A 236 30.04 11.22 29.43
C THR A 236 31.03 11.18 28.27
N VAL A 237 30.67 11.89 27.18
CA VAL A 237 31.59 12.12 26.07
C VAL A 237 32.61 13.13 26.57
N ASP A 238 33.76 12.63 27.02
CA ASP A 238 34.89 13.48 27.39
C ASP A 238 35.30 14.32 26.17
N ASP A 239 35.32 15.64 26.35
CA ASP A 239 35.49 16.68 25.32
C ASP A 239 36.91 16.71 24.72
N ASP A 240 37.82 15.86 25.20
CA ASP A 240 39.22 15.80 24.80
C ASP A 240 39.47 14.62 23.85
N ASN A 241 39.54 14.93 22.55
CA ASN A 241 40.25 14.15 21.53
C ASN A 241 39.59 12.85 20.97
N THR A 242 38.32 12.57 21.25
CA THR A 242 37.65 11.33 20.78
C THR A 242 37.33 11.28 19.29
N GLY A 243 37.43 12.40 18.57
CA GLY A 243 37.22 12.46 17.12
C GLY A 243 38.16 11.55 16.33
N SER A 244 39.32 11.20 16.90
CA SER A 244 40.28 10.30 16.27
C SER A 244 39.88 8.81 16.37
N ASN A 245 39.22 8.40 17.46
CA ASN A 245 39.06 6.97 17.77
C ASN A 245 37.89 6.34 17.00
N LEU A 246 36.81 7.09 16.75
CA LEU A 246 35.68 6.60 15.95
C LEU A 246 36.05 6.47 14.46
N GLN A 247 36.90 7.38 13.96
CA GLN A 247 37.41 7.33 12.60
C GLN A 247 38.34 6.12 12.41
N VAL A 248 39.24 5.86 13.36
CA VAL A 248 40.11 4.67 13.36
C VAL A 248 39.30 3.38 13.38
N LEU A 249 38.25 3.28 14.19
CA LEU A 249 37.37 2.10 14.23
C LEU A 249 36.61 1.86 12.92
N VAL A 250 36.17 2.93 12.25
CA VAL A 250 35.47 2.82 10.97
C VAL A 250 36.45 2.42 9.85
N ASP A 251 37.64 3.02 9.83
CA ASP A 251 38.67 2.72 8.83
C ASP A 251 39.19 1.27 8.99
N GLU A 252 39.39 0.81 10.23
CA GLU A 252 39.79 -0.59 10.55
C GLU A 252 38.72 -1.60 10.09
N HIS A 253 37.44 -1.26 10.23
CA HIS A 253 36.35 -2.15 9.79
C HIS A 253 36.19 -2.21 8.26
N ILE A 254 36.51 -1.10 7.56
CA ILE A 254 36.53 -1.05 6.10
C ILE A 254 37.70 -1.87 5.55
N GLU A 255 38.89 -1.75 6.14
CA GLU A 255 40.06 -2.56 5.74
C GLU A 255 39.87 -4.05 5.99
N ALA A 256 39.20 -4.44 7.09
CA ALA A 256 38.90 -5.85 7.37
C ALA A 256 37.85 -6.48 6.42
N SER A 257 37.14 -5.65 5.65
CA SER A 257 36.03 -6.09 4.78
C SER A 257 36.41 -6.16 3.29
N ILE A 258 37.65 -5.85 2.94
CA ILE A 258 38.23 -5.92 1.58
C ILE A 258 39.16 -7.13 1.48
#